data_AF-A0AAJ2X7H4-F1
#
_entry.id   AF-A0AAJ2X7H4-F1
#
_cell.length_a   1.000
_cell.length_b   1.000
_cell.length_c   1.000
_cell.angle_alpha   90.00
_cell.angle_beta   90.00
_cell.angle_gamma   90.00
#
_symmetry.space_group_name_H-M   'P 1'
#
loop_
_entity.id
_entity.type
_entity.pdbx_description
1 polymer ?
#
loop_
_entity_poly.entity_id
_entity_poly.type
_entity_poly.pdbx_seq_one_letter_code
_entity_poly.pdbx_strand_id
1 'polypeptide(L)'
;MDELTSLENWAAPLLARLQPAERRTLARKIGTELRRSQSQRIGKQQAPDGSPYAPRKQQLRQKAGRIKRAKMFAKLRQAKYFKVSASPNAVSLGFVGRVSRIARVHQ
;
A
#
# COMPACT_ATOMS: atom_id res chain seq x y z
N MET A 1 -23.65 9.30 10.98
CA MET A 1 -22.38 9.63 10.31
C MET A 1 -21.61 8.34 10.10
N ASP A 2 -20.90 8.18 8.99
CA ASP A 2 -19.99 7.06 8.83
C ASP A 2 -18.71 7.25 9.68
N GLU A 3 -17.95 6.17 9.83
CA GLU A 3 -16.74 6.13 10.64
C GLU A 3 -15.68 7.13 10.15
N LEU A 4 -15.58 7.31 8.82
CA LEU A 4 -14.61 8.21 8.21
C LEU A 4 -14.91 9.68 8.53
N THR A 5 -16.16 10.11 8.36
CA THR A 5 -16.61 11.47 8.71
C THR A 5 -16.38 11.76 10.19
N SER A 6 -16.59 10.76 11.05
CA SER A 6 -16.36 10.90 12.49
C SER A 6 -14.87 11.10 12.82
N LEU A 7 -13.99 10.34 12.16
CA LEU A 7 -12.54 10.50 12.28
C LEU A 7 -12.06 11.86 11.76
N GLU A 8 -12.59 12.31 10.62
CA GLU A 8 -12.28 13.62 10.03
C GLU A 8 -12.64 14.76 10.97
N ASN A 9 -13.86 14.75 11.51
CA ASN A 9 -14.33 15.78 12.46
C ASN A 9 -13.48 15.83 13.74
N TRP A 10 -13.07 14.67 14.25
CA TRP A 10 -12.18 14.59 15.42
C TRP A 10 -10.76 15.10 15.11
N ALA A 11 -10.21 14.75 13.95
CA ALA A 11 -8.84 15.10 13.57
C ALA A 11 -8.68 16.56 13.10
N ALA A 12 -9.71 17.16 12.50
CA ALA A 12 -9.70 18.50 11.94
C ALA A 12 -9.15 19.59 12.91
N PRO A 13 -9.64 19.72 14.16
CA PRO A 13 -9.10 20.72 15.08
C PRO A 13 -7.65 20.46 15.49
N LEU A 14 -7.20 19.21 15.51
CA LEU A 14 -5.80 18.87 15.80
C LEU A 14 -4.89 19.28 14.64
N LEU A 15 -5.32 19.01 13.40
CA LEU A 15 -4.59 19.39 12.19
C LEU A 15 -4.51 20.91 12.02
N ALA A 16 -5.54 21.64 12.43
CA ALA A 16 -5.58 23.11 12.38
C ALA A 16 -4.50 23.77 13.27
N ARG A 17 -4.03 23.08 14.32
CA ARG A 17 -2.99 23.56 15.24
C ARG A 17 -1.58 23.32 14.73
N LEU A 18 -1.40 22.51 13.68
CA LEU A 18 -0.10 22.15 13.14
C LEU A 18 0.31 23.10 12.01
N GLN A 19 1.57 23.50 12.01
CA GLN A 19 2.18 24.23 10.90
C GLN A 19 2.35 23.34 9.65
N PRO A 20 2.46 23.91 8.44
CA PRO A 20 2.60 23.11 7.21
C PRO A 20 3.77 22.10 7.24
N ALA A 21 4.89 22.46 7.87
CA ALA A 21 6.04 21.57 8.01
C ALA A 21 5.74 20.37 8.93
N GLU A 22 5.00 20.60 10.02
CA GLU A 22 4.57 19.56 10.96
C GLU A 22 3.55 18.63 10.32
N ARG A 23 2.57 19.18 9.58
CA ARG A 23 1.62 18.38 8.80
C ARG A 23 2.31 17.51 7.77
N ARG A 24 3.35 18.03 7.09
CA ARG A 24 4.15 17.22 6.15
C ARG A 24 4.90 16.08 6.86
N THR A 25 5.40 16.32 8.07
CA THR A 25 6.04 15.28 8.89
C THR A 25 5.05 14.21 9.32
N LEU A 26 3.86 14.61 9.77
CA LEU A 26 2.76 13.69 10.08
C LEU A 26 2.35 12.87 8.86
N ALA A 27 2.12 13.52 7.70
CA ALA A 27 1.77 12.88 6.44
C ALA A 27 2.82 11.81 6.02
N ARG A 28 4.12 12.09 6.18
CA ARG A 28 5.19 11.11 5.92
C ARG A 28 5.11 9.89 6.85
N LYS A 29 4.81 10.09 8.13
CA LYS A 29 4.65 9.00 9.11
C LYS A 29 3.46 8.12 8.72
N ILE A 30 2.30 8.73 8.47
CA ILE A 30 1.08 8.04 8.01
C ILE A 30 1.38 7.23 6.74
N GLY A 31 1.96 7.86 5.72
CA GLY A 31 2.27 7.16 4.47
C GLY A 31 3.26 6.01 4.65
N THR A 32 4.21 6.12 5.57
CA THR A 32 5.16 5.04 5.87
C THR A 32 4.47 3.84 6.50
N GLU A 33 3.58 4.06 7.47
CA GLU A 33 2.79 2.98 8.07
C GLU A 33 1.79 2.38 7.07
N LEU A 34 1.13 3.21 6.27
CA LEU A 34 0.25 2.73 5.20
C LEU A 34 1.03 1.86 4.19
N ARG A 35 2.23 2.28 3.77
CA ARG A 35 3.11 1.47 2.91
C ARG A 35 3.44 0.13 3.55
N ARG A 36 3.79 0.13 4.85
CA ARG A 36 4.14 -1.08 5.59
C ARG A 36 2.94 -2.04 5.61
N SER A 37 1.76 -1.56 6.02
CA SER A 37 0.52 -2.34 6.08
C SER A 37 0.18 -2.93 4.70
N GLN A 38 0.16 -2.10 3.65
CA GLN A 38 -0.15 -2.56 2.29
C GLN A 38 0.91 -3.54 1.73
N SER A 39 2.20 -3.32 2.01
CA SER A 39 3.27 -4.27 1.62
C SER A 39 3.13 -5.62 2.33
N GLN A 40 2.73 -5.61 3.60
CA GLN A 40 2.45 -6.82 4.38
C GLN A 40 1.21 -7.56 3.84
N ARG A 41 0.12 -6.85 3.55
CA ARG A 41 -1.10 -7.42 2.91
C ARG A 41 -0.77 -8.14 1.61
N ILE A 42 -0.04 -7.49 0.70
CA ILE A 42 0.40 -8.10 -0.57
C ILE A 42 1.31 -9.31 -0.30
N GLY A 43 2.19 -9.23 0.71
CA GLY A 43 3.04 -10.34 1.14
C GLY A 43 2.26 -11.54 1.68
N LYS A 44 1.14 -11.29 2.37
CA LYS A 44 0.16 -12.28 2.85
C LYS A 44 -0.76 -12.82 1.76
N GLN A 45 -0.67 -12.29 0.53
CA GLN A 45 -1.50 -12.67 -0.62
C GLN A 45 -2.99 -12.37 -0.40
N GLN A 46 -3.30 -11.18 0.12
CA GLN A 46 -4.67 -10.73 0.39
C GLN A 46 -5.04 -9.55 -0.51
N ALA A 47 -6.27 -9.49 -0.99
CA ALA A 47 -6.87 -8.37 -1.70
C ALA A 47 -7.28 -7.23 -0.74
N PRO A 48 -7.61 -6.04 -1.23
CA PRO A 48 -7.93 -4.88 -0.37
C PRO A 48 -9.12 -5.12 0.57
N ASP A 49 -10.07 -5.97 0.15
CA ASP A 49 -11.21 -6.43 0.95
C ASP A 49 -10.85 -7.53 1.98
N GLY A 50 -9.58 -7.97 2.01
CA GLY A 50 -9.07 -9.01 2.90
C GLY A 50 -9.16 -10.43 2.34
N SER A 51 -9.83 -10.66 1.21
CA SER A 51 -9.94 -11.98 0.59
C SER A 51 -8.58 -12.50 0.11
N PRO A 52 -8.33 -13.82 0.11
CA PRO A 52 -7.10 -14.36 -0.44
C PRO A 52 -7.07 -14.19 -1.96
N TYR A 53 -5.87 -13.96 -2.51
CA TYR A 53 -5.71 -13.95 -3.97
C TYR A 53 -6.04 -15.32 -4.58
N ALA A 54 -6.55 -15.30 -5.82
CA ALA A 54 -6.69 -16.49 -6.63
C ALA A 54 -5.33 -17.22 -6.76
N PRO A 55 -5.28 -18.55 -6.56
CA PRO A 55 -4.05 -19.33 -6.70
C PRO A 55 -3.43 -19.17 -8.10
N ARG A 56 -2.10 -19.10 -8.15
CA ARG A 56 -1.38 -19.06 -9.42
C ARG A 56 -1.55 -20.39 -10.16
N LYS A 57 -1.88 -20.34 -11.45
CA LYS A 57 -1.91 -21.53 -12.32
C LYS A 57 -0.58 -22.29 -12.22
N GLN A 58 -0.65 -23.56 -11.85
CA GLN A 58 0.52 -24.43 -11.83
C GLN A 58 1.04 -24.61 -13.26
N GLN A 59 2.36 -24.49 -13.46
CA GLN A 59 2.95 -24.85 -14.75
C GLN A 59 3.55 -26.25 -14.65
N LEU A 60 3.14 -27.12 -15.56
CA LEU A 60 3.45 -28.55 -15.61
C LEU A 60 4.94 -28.89 -15.66
N ARG A 61 5.80 -27.97 -16.15
CA ARG A 61 7.25 -28.16 -16.29
C ARG A 61 8.09 -27.39 -15.27
N GLN A 62 7.51 -26.97 -14.14
CA GLN A 62 8.28 -26.26 -13.11
C GLN A 62 9.23 -27.20 -12.37
N LYS A 63 10.52 -26.85 -12.35
CA LYS A 63 11.50 -27.48 -11.45
C LYS A 63 11.06 -27.33 -9.99
N ALA A 64 11.10 -28.43 -9.24
CA ALA A 64 10.82 -28.47 -7.81
C ALA A 64 11.69 -27.44 -7.04
N GLY A 65 11.14 -26.85 -5.97
CA GLY A 65 11.87 -25.92 -5.09
C GLY A 65 11.73 -24.42 -5.38
N ARG A 66 11.06 -24.00 -6.46
CA ARG A 66 10.83 -22.56 -6.76
C ARG A 66 9.57 -21.96 -6.10
N ILE A 67 9.42 -22.15 -4.79
CA ILE A 67 8.26 -21.66 -3.99
C ILE A 67 8.03 -20.15 -4.16
N LYS A 68 9.08 -19.35 -4.36
CA LYS A 68 8.98 -17.91 -4.63
C LYS A 68 8.19 -17.55 -5.89
N ARG A 69 7.99 -18.49 -6.84
CA ARG A 69 7.15 -18.29 -8.03
C ARG A 69 5.66 -18.50 -7.76
N ALA A 70 5.28 -19.11 -6.64
CA ALA A 70 3.86 -19.30 -6.31
C ALA A 70 3.20 -17.99 -5.86
N LYS A 71 3.91 -17.17 -5.07
CA LYS A 71 3.38 -15.88 -4.58
C LYS A 71 3.34 -14.81 -5.68
N MET A 72 2.18 -14.18 -5.84
CA MET A 72 2.00 -13.05 -6.75
C MET A 72 2.56 -11.76 -6.15
N PHE A 73 2.92 -10.80 -7.02
CA PHE A 73 3.31 -9.44 -6.63
C PHE A 73 4.50 -9.29 -5.66
N ALA A 74 5.32 -10.34 -5.50
CA ALA A 74 6.50 -10.31 -4.61
C ALA A 74 7.51 -9.19 -4.95
N LYS A 75 7.59 -8.80 -6.23
CA LYS A 75 8.40 -7.66 -6.70
C LYS A 75 7.71 -6.32 -6.39
N LEU A 76 6.41 -6.23 -6.66
CA LEU A 76 5.63 -4.99 -6.60
C LEU A 76 5.55 -4.42 -5.17
N ARG A 77 5.53 -5.28 -4.13
CA ARG A 77 5.52 -4.83 -2.72
C ARG A 77 6.83 -4.21 -2.20
N GLN A 78 7.91 -4.25 -2.98
CA GLN A 78 9.23 -3.76 -2.56
C GLN A 78 9.27 -2.22 -2.53
N ALA A 79 9.98 -1.65 -1.56
CA ALA A 79 10.05 -0.20 -1.34
C ALA A 79 10.61 0.61 -2.53
N LYS A 80 11.39 -0.02 -3.43
CA LYS A 80 11.84 0.64 -4.66
C LYS A 80 10.72 0.88 -5.68
N TYR A 81 9.64 0.11 -5.60
CA TYR A 81 8.51 0.19 -6.52
C TYR A 81 7.24 0.75 -5.90
N PHE A 82 7.13 0.74 -4.57
CA PHE A 82 5.97 1.22 -3.84
C PHE A 82 6.37 2.43 -3.00
N LYS A 83 5.99 3.63 -3.45
CA LYS A 83 6.52 4.90 -2.96
C LYS A 83 5.44 5.72 -2.26
N VAL A 84 5.85 6.42 -1.22
CA VAL A 84 5.04 7.40 -0.50
C VAL A 84 5.39 8.77 -1.04
N SER A 85 4.37 9.57 -1.34
CA SER A 85 4.49 11.01 -1.58
C SER A 85 3.73 11.74 -0.48
N ALA A 86 4.30 12.80 0.07
CA ALA A 86 3.69 13.54 1.18
C ALA A 86 3.89 15.05 1.02
N SER A 87 2.79 15.77 1.11
CA SER A 87 2.70 17.22 1.19
C SER A 87 2.10 17.63 2.54
N PRO A 88 2.06 18.94 2.87
CA PRO A 88 1.36 19.43 4.06
C PRO A 88 -0.15 19.14 4.08
N ASN A 89 -0.75 18.85 2.93
CA ASN A 89 -2.22 18.75 2.79
C ASN A 89 -2.67 17.35 2.34
N ALA A 90 -1.74 16.48 1.92
CA ALA A 90 -2.07 15.16 1.42
C ALA A 90 -0.90 14.18 1.58
N VAL A 91 -1.25 12.90 1.68
CA VAL A 91 -0.34 11.78 1.52
C VAL A 91 -0.90 10.84 0.47
N SER A 92 -0.04 10.35 -0.42
CA SER A 92 -0.40 9.34 -1.40
C SER A 92 0.62 8.22 -1.42
N LEU A 93 0.13 7.04 -1.79
CA LEU A 93 0.92 5.83 -1.89
C LEU A 93 0.69 5.24 -3.28
N GLY A 94 1.77 4.98 -4.02
CA GLY A 94 1.65 4.60 -5.42
C GLY A 94 2.78 3.71 -5.91
N PHE A 95 2.49 2.98 -6.98
CA PHE A 95 3.46 2.15 -7.67
C PHE A 95 4.14 2.96 -8.78
N VAL A 96 5.47 2.84 -8.89
CA VAL A 96 6.29 3.62 -9.82
C VAL A 96 7.01 2.76 -10.86
N GLY A 97 7.36 3.38 -11.99
CA GLY A 97 8.05 2.72 -13.10
C GLY A 97 7.18 1.68 -13.80
N ARG A 98 7.81 0.72 -14.50
CA ARG A 98 7.07 -0.25 -15.35
C ARG A 98 6.09 -1.15 -14.60
N VAL A 99 6.23 -1.32 -13.29
CA VAL A 99 5.36 -2.20 -12.50
C VAL A 99 4.00 -1.55 -12.16
N SER A 100 3.86 -0.24 -12.33
CA SER A 100 2.60 0.47 -12.09
C SER A 100 1.47 -0.02 -13.00
N ARG A 101 1.79 -0.41 -14.24
CA ARG A 101 0.82 -0.99 -15.19
C ARG A 101 0.17 -2.26 -14.66
N ILE A 102 0.97 -3.12 -14.02
CA ILE A 102 0.48 -4.36 -13.41
C ILE A 102 -0.37 -4.00 -12.18
N ALA A 103 0.12 -3.08 -11.35
CA ALA A 103 -0.59 -2.67 -10.14
C ALA A 103 -1.99 -2.12 -10.42
N ARG A 104 -2.13 -1.29 -11.46
CA ARG A 104 -3.41 -0.68 -11.85
C ARG A 104 -4.54 -1.68 -12.06
N VAL A 105 -4.22 -2.91 -12.47
CA VAL A 105 -5.22 -3.95 -12.74
C VAL A 105 -5.48 -4.83 -11.52
N HIS A 106 -4.54 -4.87 -10.57
CA HIS A 106 -4.48 -5.96 -9.58
C HIS A 106 -4.38 -5.51 -8.13
N GLN A 107 -4.31 -4.21 -7.82
CA GLN A 107 -4.06 -3.70 -6.47
C GLN A 107 -4.89 -2.48 -6.11
#